data_AF-A0A328A6Y2-F1
#
_entry.id   AF-A0A328A6Y2-F1
#
_cell.length_a   1.000
_cell.length_b   1.000
_cell.length_c   1.000
_cell.angle_alpha   90.00
_cell.angle_beta   90.00
_cell.angle_gamma   90.00
#
_symmetry.space_group_name_H-M   'P 1'
#
loop_
_entity.id
_entity.type
_entity.pdbx_description
1 polymer ?
#
loop_
_entity_poly.entity_id
_entity_poly.type
_entity_poly.pdbx_seq_one_letter_code
_entity_poly.pdbx_strand_id
1 'polypeptide(L)'
;MFKDMAYYIFGGLDPFFQLFVFEPIVITIIAVIVAMVTKKAWLMGIVIILLNLVDSAIDANFAFAAEGMGAVISHTFTYFFANFFSMFYEFVFSYIIAGLPFMHKKFGIA
;
A
#
# COMPACT_ATOMS: atom_id res chain seq x y z
N MET A 1 2.14 0.44 -9.91
CA MET A 1 1.24 -0.74 -10.08
C MET A 1 -0.22 -0.44 -9.72
N PHE A 2 -0.49 0.11 -8.54
CA PHE A 2 -1.88 0.45 -8.16
C PHE A 2 -2.45 1.60 -8.99
N LYS A 3 -1.56 2.48 -9.48
CA LYS A 3 -1.88 3.48 -10.48
C LYS A 3 -2.55 2.92 -11.73
N ASP A 4 -2.00 1.82 -12.26
CA ASP A 4 -2.56 1.18 -13.46
C ASP A 4 -3.89 0.48 -13.14
N MET A 5 -4.00 -0.16 -11.98
CA MET A 5 -5.27 -0.75 -11.53
C MET A 5 -6.39 0.29 -11.43
N ALA A 6 -6.13 1.46 -10.87
CA ALA A 6 -7.13 2.52 -10.78
C ALA A 6 -7.52 3.04 -12.18
N TYR A 7 -6.54 3.17 -13.08
CA TYR A 7 -6.79 3.54 -14.48
C TYR A 7 -7.70 2.53 -15.20
N TYR A 8 -7.47 1.22 -15.01
CA TYR A 8 -8.29 0.18 -15.63
C TYR A 8 -9.69 0.05 -15.02
N ILE A 9 -9.88 0.32 -13.73
CA ILE A 9 -11.18 0.19 -13.06
C ILE A 9 -12.06 1.43 -13.28
N PHE A 10 -11.48 2.63 -13.22
CA PHE A 10 -12.24 3.87 -13.18
C PHE A 10 -12.08 4.76 -14.42
N GLY A 11 -11.14 4.43 -15.33
CA GLY A 11 -10.87 5.22 -16.53
C GLY A 11 -10.28 6.59 -16.18
N GLY A 12 -8.95 6.68 -16.10
CA GLY A 12 -8.25 7.95 -15.87
C GLY A 12 -8.67 8.69 -14.59
N LEU A 13 -8.27 8.17 -13.42
CA LEU A 13 -8.44 8.90 -12.16
C LEU A 13 -7.44 10.05 -12.04
N ASP A 14 -7.89 11.13 -11.38
CA ASP A 14 -7.01 12.22 -10.99
C ASP A 14 -5.89 11.67 -10.07
N PRO A 15 -4.62 12.07 -10.29
CA PRO A 15 -3.49 11.57 -9.49
C PRO A 15 -3.68 11.75 -7.99
N PHE A 16 -4.36 12.80 -7.54
CA PHE A 16 -4.68 13.00 -6.13
C PHE A 16 -5.62 11.91 -5.61
N PHE A 17 -6.74 11.66 -6.29
CA PHE A 17 -7.70 10.63 -5.86
C PHE A 17 -7.10 9.24 -5.88
N GLN A 18 -6.21 9.00 -6.83
CA GLN A 18 -5.47 7.75 -6.93
C GLN A 18 -4.57 7.54 -5.71
N LEU A 19 -3.66 8.47 -5.43
CA LEU A 19 -2.70 8.39 -4.33
C LEU A 19 -3.35 8.49 -2.94
N PHE A 20 -4.45 9.23 -2.78
CA PHE A 20 -5.03 9.53 -1.46
C PHE A 20 -6.31 8.77 -1.13
N VAL A 21 -6.94 8.13 -2.10
CA VAL A 21 -8.21 7.42 -1.88
C VAL A 21 -8.09 5.98 -2.36
N PHE A 22 -7.75 5.75 -3.64
CA PHE A 22 -7.74 4.40 -4.18
C PHE A 22 -6.63 3.52 -3.60
N GLU A 23 -5.37 3.97 -3.69
CA GLU A 23 -4.22 3.20 -3.23
C GLU A 23 -4.31 2.88 -1.73
N PRO A 24 -4.63 3.85 -0.84
CA PRO A 24 -4.75 3.58 0.57
C PRO A 24 -5.85 2.57 0.91
N ILE A 25 -6.99 2.64 0.22
CA ILE A 25 -8.11 1.72 0.45
C ILE A 25 -7.73 0.30 0.03
N VAL A 26 -7.14 0.13 -1.15
CA VAL A 26 -6.76 -1.20 -1.67
C VAL A 26 -5.70 -1.84 -0.77
N ILE A 27 -4.66 -1.11 -0.42
CA ILE A 27 -3.59 -1.62 0.45
C ILE A 27 -4.13 -1.95 1.84
N THR A 28 -5.00 -1.10 2.39
CA THR A 28 -5.68 -1.36 3.67
C THR A 28 -6.52 -2.64 3.63
N ILE A 29 -7.31 -2.85 2.58
CA ILE A 29 -8.12 -4.08 2.43
C ILE A 29 -7.21 -5.31 2.43
N ILE A 30 -6.12 -5.30 1.68
CA ILE A 30 -5.17 -6.41 1.62
C ILE A 30 -4.53 -6.64 2.99
N ALA A 31 -4.06 -5.58 3.66
CA ALA A 31 -3.44 -5.67 4.98
C ALA A 31 -4.41 -6.27 6.03
N VAL A 32 -5.66 -5.80 6.05
CA VAL A 32 -6.70 -6.32 6.94
C VAL A 32 -7.01 -7.79 6.65
N ILE A 33 -7.12 -8.20 5.38
CA ILE A 33 -7.32 -9.60 5.00
C ILE A 33 -6.16 -10.47 5.51
N VAL A 34 -4.91 -10.03 5.34
CA VAL A 34 -3.75 -10.76 5.86
C VAL A 34 -3.83 -10.89 7.39
N ALA A 35 -4.22 -9.83 8.10
CA ALA A 35 -4.41 -9.90 9.55
C ALA A 35 -5.54 -10.85 9.96
N MET A 36 -6.64 -10.91 9.20
CA MET A 36 -7.74 -11.85 9.44
C MET A 36 -7.32 -13.31 9.26
N VAL A 37 -6.51 -13.61 8.25
CA VAL A 37 -6.02 -14.97 7.98
C VAL A 37 -4.95 -15.39 8.99
N THR A 38 -4.01 -14.49 9.28
CA THR A 38 -2.85 -14.78 10.15
C THR A 38 -3.13 -14.58 11.64
N LYS A 39 -4.23 -13.89 11.97
CA LYS A 39 -4.65 -13.50 13.33
C LYS A 39 -3.62 -12.61 14.06
N LYS A 40 -2.76 -11.92 13.33
CA LYS A 40 -1.66 -11.11 13.85
C LYS A 40 -1.77 -9.68 13.35
N ALA A 41 -2.17 -8.73 14.21
CA ALA A 41 -2.34 -7.34 13.80
C ALA A 41 -1.04 -6.67 13.33
N TRP A 42 0.11 -7.03 13.93
CA TRP A 42 1.41 -6.46 13.55
C TRP A 42 1.84 -6.79 12.12
N LEU A 43 1.32 -7.88 11.52
CA LEU A 43 1.62 -8.22 10.13
C LEU A 43 1.03 -7.20 9.14
N MET A 44 -0.02 -6.45 9.53
CA MET A 44 -0.55 -5.37 8.68
C MET A 44 0.54 -4.36 8.33
N GLY A 45 1.33 -3.93 9.32
CA GLY A 45 2.37 -2.94 9.09
C GLY A 45 3.45 -3.43 8.14
N ILE A 46 3.82 -4.71 8.24
CA ILE A 46 4.78 -5.31 7.32
C ILE A 46 4.21 -5.40 5.91
N VAL A 47 2.95 -5.82 5.77
CA VAL A 47 2.29 -5.90 4.46
C VAL A 47 2.19 -4.53 3.82
N ILE A 48 1.80 -3.50 4.56
CA ILE A 48 1.72 -2.12 4.10
C ILE A 48 3.08 -1.64 3.57
N ILE A 49 4.14 -1.81 4.36
CA ILE A 49 5.51 -1.40 3.97
C ILE A 49 5.97 -2.15 2.72
N LEU A 50 5.77 -3.47 2.67
CA LEU A 50 6.21 -4.29 1.55
C LEU A 50 5.45 -3.93 0.27
N LEU A 51 4.14 -3.71 0.33
CA LEU A 51 3.35 -3.33 -0.83
C LEU A 51 3.77 -1.97 -1.39
N ASN A 52 3.98 -0.96 -0.52
CA ASN A 52 4.48 0.35 -0.95
C ASN A 52 5.88 0.28 -1.54
N LEU A 53 6.76 -0.55 -0.97
CA LEU A 53 8.11 -0.74 -1.48
C LEU A 53 8.11 -1.42 -2.86
N VAL A 54 7.29 -2.46 -3.03
CA VAL A 54 7.14 -3.15 -4.32
C VAL A 54 6.55 -2.22 -5.36
N ASP A 55 5.54 -1.43 -5.02
CA ASP A 55 4.93 -0.46 -5.93
C ASP A 55 5.95 0.60 -6.38
N SER A 56 6.70 1.16 -5.43
CA SER A 56 7.77 2.12 -5.70
C SER A 56 8.88 1.53 -6.58
N ALA A 57 9.22 0.25 -6.37
CA ALA A 57 10.23 -0.46 -7.15
C ALA A 57 9.76 -0.73 -8.58
N ILE A 58 8.48 -1.09 -8.77
CA ILE A 58 7.87 -1.26 -10.09
C ILE A 58 7.87 0.06 -10.84
N ASP A 59 7.43 1.15 -10.20
CA ASP A 59 7.36 2.46 -10.82
C ASP A 59 8.77 3.00 -11.18
N ALA A 60 9.75 2.82 -10.29
CA ALA A 60 11.14 3.20 -10.57
C ALA A 60 11.76 2.34 -11.69
N ASN A 61 11.46 1.05 -11.74
CA ASN A 61 11.92 0.18 -12.82
C ASN A 61 11.29 0.61 -14.16
N PHE A 62 9.99 0.86 -14.19
CA PHE A 62 9.29 1.24 -15.41
C PHE A 62 9.79 2.59 -15.97
N ALA A 63 10.09 3.55 -15.10
CA ALA A 63 10.55 4.87 -15.50
C ALA A 63 12.06 4.93 -15.82
N PHE A 64 12.91 4.18 -15.11
CA PHE A 64 14.38 4.37 -15.14
C PHE A 64 15.19 3.10 -15.45
N ALA A 65 14.57 2.00 -15.88
CA ALA A 65 15.29 0.77 -16.22
C ALA A 65 16.40 0.98 -17.27
N ALA A 66 16.22 1.91 -18.21
CA ALA A 66 17.20 2.23 -19.25
C ALA A 66 18.44 2.97 -18.72
N GLU A 67 18.35 3.62 -17.56
CA GLU A 67 19.43 4.40 -16.95
C GLU A 67 20.35 3.55 -16.07
N GLY A 68 20.01 2.26 -15.89
CA GLY A 68 20.79 1.29 -15.14
C GLY A 68 20.31 1.09 -13.70
N MET A 69 20.83 0.04 -13.06
CA MET A 69 20.30 -0.45 -11.78
C MET A 69 20.49 0.53 -10.62
N GLY A 70 21.55 1.34 -10.65
CA GLY A 70 21.78 2.39 -9.65
C GLY A 70 20.68 3.45 -9.64
N ALA A 71 20.21 3.88 -10.82
CA ALA A 71 19.11 4.83 -10.95
C ALA A 71 17.81 4.24 -10.39
N VAL A 72 17.49 2.99 -10.77
CA VAL A 72 16.29 2.28 -10.28
C VAL A 72 16.28 2.20 -8.76
N ILE A 73 17.39 1.84 -8.12
CA ILE A 73 17.46 1.76 -6.65
C ILE A 73 17.25 3.14 -6.03
N SER A 74 17.96 4.17 -6.50
CA SER A 74 17.84 5.54 -5.99
C SER A 74 16.40 6.08 -6.10
N HIS A 75 15.76 5.87 -7.25
CA HIS A 75 14.38 6.30 -7.47
C HIS A 75 13.37 5.47 -6.68
N THR A 76 13.63 4.18 -6.45
CA THR A 76 12.79 3.34 -5.58
C THR A 76 12.71 3.92 -4.17
N PHE A 77 13.85 4.29 -3.57
CA PHE A 77 13.86 4.91 -2.25
C PHE A 77 13.15 6.27 -2.27
N THR A 78 13.42 7.09 -3.29
CA THR A 78 12.80 8.41 -3.41
C THR A 78 11.28 8.32 -3.50
N TYR A 79 10.74 7.43 -4.33
CA TYR A 79 9.30 7.20 -4.48
C TYR A 79 8.67 6.60 -3.22
N PHE A 80 9.36 5.66 -2.57
CA PHE A 80 8.88 5.09 -1.32
C PHE A 80 8.70 6.16 -0.22
N PHE A 81 9.66 7.07 -0.08
CA PHE A 81 9.56 8.17 0.87
C PHE A 81 8.57 9.25 0.43
N ALA A 82 8.39 9.49 -0.87
CA ALA A 82 7.36 10.40 -1.37
C ALA A 82 5.94 9.91 -1.01
N ASN A 83 5.74 8.59 -0.97
CA ASN A 83 4.47 7.96 -0.64
C ASN A 83 4.22 7.81 0.87
N PHE A 84 5.14 8.24 1.75
CA PHE A 84 4.98 8.12 3.20
C PHE A 84 3.71 8.76 3.75
N PHE A 85 3.30 9.89 3.20
CA PHE A 85 2.09 10.56 3.66
C PHE A 85 0.83 9.76 3.29
N SER A 86 0.81 9.09 2.12
CA SER A 86 -0.26 8.17 1.74
C SER A 86 -0.23 6.90 2.59
N MET A 87 0.96 6.30 2.76
CA MET A 87 1.18 5.11 3.59
C MET A 87 0.77 5.33 5.05
N PHE A 88 0.91 6.54 5.58
CA PHE A 88 0.40 6.88 6.92
C PHE A 88 -1.11 6.64 7.04
N TYR A 89 -1.90 6.99 6.02
CA TYR A 89 -3.34 6.73 6.03
C TYR A 89 -3.66 5.24 5.97
N GLU A 90 -2.87 4.45 5.24
CA GLU A 90 -3.02 2.99 5.22
C GLU A 90 -2.83 2.38 6.61
N PHE A 91 -1.83 2.85 7.35
CA PHE A 91 -1.63 2.46 8.74
C PHE A 91 -2.82 2.85 9.62
N VAL A 92 -3.26 4.10 9.54
CA VAL A 92 -4.39 4.61 10.34
C VAL A 92 -5.66 3.80 10.05
N PHE A 93 -6.02 3.62 8.78
CA PHE A 93 -7.23 2.89 8.40
C PHE A 93 -7.15 1.41 8.79
N SER A 94 -6.02 0.75 8.54
CA SER A 94 -5.82 -0.65 8.92
C SER A 94 -5.94 -0.87 10.43
N TYR A 95 -5.35 0.03 11.24
CA TYR A 95 -5.47 -0.02 12.69
C TYR A 95 -6.89 0.25 13.18
N ILE A 96 -7.59 1.24 12.61
CA ILE A 96 -8.99 1.53 12.97
C ILE A 96 -9.85 0.30 12.70
N ILE A 97 -9.72 -0.32 11.53
CA ILE A 97 -10.51 -1.48 11.12
C ILE A 97 -10.20 -2.67 12.02
N ALA A 98 -8.91 -3.03 12.18
CA ALA A 98 -8.51 -4.15 13.03
C ALA A 98 -8.85 -3.94 14.51
N GLY A 99 -8.84 -2.69 14.98
CA GLY A 99 -9.25 -2.28 16.32
C GLY A 99 -10.74 -2.46 16.62
N LEU A 100 -11.58 -2.68 15.60
CA LEU A 100 -13.02 -2.84 15.83
C LEU A 100 -13.32 -4.07 16.71
N PRO A 101 -14.30 -3.98 17.64
CA PRO A 101 -14.66 -5.09 18.53
C PRO A 101 -15.07 -6.36 17.77
N PHE A 102 -15.65 -6.20 16.58
CA PHE A 102 -16.07 -7.32 15.75
C PHE A 102 -14.86 -8.11 15.19
N MET A 103 -13.75 -7.44 14.90
CA MET A 103 -12.54 -8.09 14.37
C MET A 103 -11.92 -9.01 15.41
N HIS A 104 -11.85 -8.55 16.66
CA HIS A 104 -11.40 -9.35 17.79
C HIS A 104 -12.37 -10.51 18.10
N LYS A 105 -13.68 -10.26 18.14
CA LYS A 105 -14.68 -11.29 18.48
C LYS A 105 -14.85 -12.36 17.40
N LYS A 106 -14.80 -12.00 16.12
CA LYS A 106 -15.09 -12.93 15.00
C LYS A 106 -13.83 -13.59 14.43
N PHE A 107 -12.73 -12.86 14.34
CA PHE A 107 -11.51 -13.34 13.70
C PHE A 107 -10.38 -13.65 14.71
N GLY A 108 -10.52 -13.23 15.97
CA GLY A 108 -9.52 -13.51 17.01
C GLY A 108 -8.20 -12.81 16.74
N ILE A 109 -8.24 -11.64 16.09
CA ILE A 109 -7.06 -10.82 15.86
C ILE A 109 -6.58 -10.31 17.22
N ALA A 110 -5.29 -10.51 17.48
CA ALA A 110 -4.56 -10.03 18.66
C ALA A 110 -3.59 -8.91 18.29
#